data_AF-T1CF04-F1
#
_entry.id   AF-T1CF04-F1
#
_cell.length_a   1.000
_cell.length_b   1.000
_cell.length_c   1.000
_cell.angle_alpha   90.00
_cell.angle_beta   90.00
_cell.angle_gamma   90.00
#
_symmetry.space_group_name_H-M   'P 1'
#
loop_
_entity.id
_entity.type
_entity.pdbx_description
1 polymer ?
#
loop_
_entity_poly.entity_id
_entity_poly.type
_entity_poly.pdbx_seq_one_letter_code
_entity_poly.pdbx_strand_id
1 'polypeptide(L)'
;MNVYERIMSKLSSGKIHMTLIDPATSGPKGSAEIAYQASLAGTDFIMLGGSTEISPSDLNETTSLMKNKMTLDIILFPRVIQHDIGKSRRNLFHVT
;
A
#
# COMPACT_ATOMS: atom_id res chain seq x y z
N MET A 1 2.56 -3.87 -17.55
CA MET A 1 3.49 -2.98 -16.85
C MET A 1 3.39 -3.26 -15.36
N ASN A 2 4.50 -3.58 -14.70
CA ASN A 2 4.53 -3.83 -13.26
C ASN A 2 4.62 -2.50 -12.46
N VAL A 3 4.47 -2.56 -11.13
CA VAL A 3 4.51 -1.36 -10.26
C VAL A 3 5.85 -0.63 -10.37
N TYR A 4 6.97 -1.35 -10.46
CA TYR A 4 8.29 -0.73 -10.61
C TYR A 4 8.41 0.06 -11.92
N GLU A 5 7.94 -0.49 -13.04
CA GLU A 5 7.89 0.18 -14.34
C GLU A 5 6.97 1.42 -14.28
N ARG A 6 5.82 1.34 -13.58
CA ARG A 6 4.94 2.50 -13.35
C ARG A 6 5.62 3.61 -12.55
N ILE A 7 6.35 3.27 -11.49
CA ILE A 7 7.13 4.23 -10.70
C ILE A 7 8.19 4.90 -11.57
N MET A 8 8.98 4.12 -12.31
CA MET A 8 10.02 4.64 -13.19
C MET A 8 9.46 5.54 -14.30
N SER A 9 8.31 5.17 -14.88
CA SER A 9 7.62 5.98 -15.88
C SER A 9 7.06 7.29 -15.33
N LYS A 10 6.63 7.35 -14.07
CA LYS A 10 6.19 8.62 -13.44
C LYS A 10 7.38 9.49 -13.03
N LEU A 11 8.47 8.88 -12.57
CA LEU A 11 9.70 9.61 -12.23
C LEU A 11 10.38 10.25 -13.44
N SER A 12 10.20 9.69 -14.65
CA SER A 12 10.72 10.32 -15.87
C SER A 12 9.93 11.57 -16.28
N SER A 13 8.69 11.73 -15.83
CA SER A 13 7.82 12.88 -16.14
C SER A 13 7.67 13.87 -14.98
N GLY A 14 8.11 13.54 -13.77
CA GLY A 14 8.01 14.44 -12.63
C GLY A 14 8.39 13.83 -11.28
N LYS A 15 7.90 14.45 -10.21
CA LYS A 15 7.99 13.91 -8.84
C LYS A 15 6.84 12.95 -8.58
N ILE A 16 7.06 12.02 -7.66
CA ILE A 16 6.02 11.11 -7.18
C ILE A 16 5.67 11.45 -5.73
N HIS A 17 4.39 11.37 -5.40
CA HIS A 17 3.88 11.41 -4.05
C HIS A 17 3.31 10.04 -3.69
N MET A 18 3.67 9.52 -2.51
CA MET A 18 3.12 8.27 -1.99
C MET A 18 2.56 8.50 -0.59
N THR A 19 1.39 7.95 -0.32
CA THR A 19 0.76 8.07 1.00
C THR A 19 0.98 6.79 1.78
N LEU A 20 1.73 6.86 2.89
CA LEU A 20 1.90 5.75 3.82
C LEU A 20 0.76 5.73 4.84
N ILE A 21 0.08 4.60 4.95
CA ILE A 21 -1.02 4.36 5.87
C ILE A 21 -0.64 3.22 6.80
N ASP A 22 -0.70 3.45 8.11
CA ASP A 22 -0.51 2.43 9.14
C ASP A 22 -1.86 1.80 9.51
N PRO A 23 -2.17 0.57 9.03
CA PRO A 23 -3.46 -0.06 9.27
C PRO A 23 -3.72 -0.40 10.74
N ALA A 24 -2.68 -0.50 11.58
CA ALA A 24 -2.86 -0.77 13.00
C ALA A 24 -3.49 0.41 13.75
N THR A 25 -3.36 1.61 13.20
CA THR A 25 -3.91 2.84 13.81
C THR A 25 -5.33 3.15 13.31
N SER A 26 -5.59 2.96 12.02
CA SER A 26 -6.84 3.35 11.37
C SER A 26 -7.84 2.21 11.17
N GLY A 27 -7.41 0.95 11.34
CA GLY A 27 -8.22 -0.23 11.04
C GLY A 27 -8.62 -0.35 9.56
N PRO A 28 -9.36 -1.40 9.15
CA PRO A 28 -9.65 -1.64 7.73
C PRO A 28 -10.44 -0.53 7.05
N LYS A 29 -11.57 -0.12 7.65
CA LYS A 29 -12.45 0.93 7.10
C LYS A 29 -11.80 2.30 7.08
N GLY A 30 -11.11 2.67 8.17
CA GLY A 30 -10.42 3.96 8.26
C GLY A 30 -9.27 4.06 7.26
N SER A 31 -8.48 2.99 7.13
CA SER A 31 -7.39 2.94 6.15
C SER A 31 -7.92 3.07 4.72
N ALA A 32 -9.03 2.38 4.39
CA ALA A 32 -9.66 2.49 3.08
C ALA A 32 -10.20 3.89 2.79
N GLU A 33 -10.73 4.59 3.79
CA GLU A 33 -11.17 5.98 3.63
C GLU A 33 -9.99 6.94 3.43
N ILE A 34 -8.91 6.79 4.21
CA ILE A 34 -7.69 7.59 4.04
C ILE A 34 -7.11 7.39 2.63
N ALA A 35 -7.04 6.15 2.16
CA ALA A 35 -6.57 5.83 0.81
C ALA A 35 -7.42 6.48 -0.28
N TYR A 36 -8.75 6.46 -0.11
CA TYR A 36 -9.67 7.11 -1.03
C TYR A 36 -9.46 8.62 -1.08
N GLN A 37 -9.40 9.29 0.08
CA GLN A 37 -9.15 10.73 0.14
C GLN A 37 -7.76 11.10 -0.43
N ALA A 38 -6.73 10.30 -0.14
CA ALA A 38 -5.40 10.50 -0.70
C ALA A 38 -5.37 10.32 -2.23
N SER A 39 -6.17 9.39 -2.76
CA SER A 39 -6.37 9.23 -4.21
C SER A 39 -7.01 10.46 -4.83
N LEU A 40 -8.03 11.05 -4.19
CA LEU A 40 -8.65 12.30 -4.66
C LEU A 40 -7.69 13.49 -4.59
N ALA A 41 -6.80 13.50 -3.59
CA ALA A 41 -5.76 14.52 -3.43
C ALA A 41 -4.59 14.38 -4.42
N GLY A 42 -4.55 13.32 -5.24
CA GLY A 42 -3.56 13.15 -6.29
C GLY A 42 -2.29 12.40 -5.88
N THR A 43 -2.33 11.57 -4.83
CA THR A 43 -1.23 10.65 -4.54
C THR A 43 -1.05 9.66 -5.70
N ASP A 44 0.19 9.30 -6.03
CA ASP A 44 0.48 8.38 -7.14
C ASP A 44 0.33 6.91 -6.75
N PHE A 45 0.68 6.60 -5.49
CA PHE A 45 0.64 5.25 -4.93
C PHE A 45 0.21 5.31 -3.46
N ILE A 46 -0.36 4.21 -2.97
CA ILE A 46 -0.59 3.99 -1.53
C ILE A 46 0.46 3.01 -1.03
N MET A 47 1.12 3.35 0.08
CA MET A 47 1.95 2.43 0.83
C MET A 47 1.16 1.98 2.05
N LEU A 48 1.04 0.67 2.24
CA LEU A 48 0.36 0.10 3.39
C LEU A 48 1.39 -0.51 4.34
N GLY A 49 1.51 0.08 5.52
CA GLY A 49 2.30 -0.48 6.61
C GLY A 49 2.74 0.50 7.68
N GLY A 50 3.37 -0.04 8.72
CA GLY A 50 3.74 0.69 9.92
C GLY A 50 4.72 -0.09 10.79
N SER A 51 4.87 0.34 12.05
CA SER A 51 5.71 -0.36 13.03
C SER A 51 5.01 -1.53 13.71
N THR A 52 3.69 -1.52 13.71
CA THR A 52 2.85 -2.48 14.44
C THR A 52 2.43 -3.61 13.52
N GLU A 53 2.56 -4.85 14.01
CA GLU A 53 2.06 -6.02 13.29
C GLU A 53 0.52 -6.00 13.24
N ILE A 54 -0.03 -6.41 12.11
CA ILE A 54 -1.48 -6.59 11.95
C ILE A 54 -1.78 -8.02 11.54
N SER A 55 -2.99 -8.49 11.85
CA SER A 55 -3.38 -9.83 11.46
C SER A 55 -3.48 -9.96 9.93
N PRO A 56 -3.19 -11.14 9.34
CA PRO A 56 -3.42 -11.38 7.92
C PRO A 56 -4.87 -11.13 7.48
N SER A 57 -5.85 -11.39 8.35
CA SER A 57 -7.27 -11.08 8.11
C SER A 57 -7.51 -9.57 7.98
N ASP A 58 -6.96 -8.77 8.89
CA ASP A 58 -7.12 -7.31 8.84
C ASP A 58 -6.42 -6.72 7.61
N LEU A 59 -5.26 -7.27 7.23
CA LEU A 59 -4.55 -6.87 6.02
C LEU A 59 -5.38 -7.16 4.76
N ASN A 60 -5.95 -8.35 4.66
CA ASN A 60 -6.79 -8.75 3.53
C ASN A 60 -8.07 -7.92 3.46
N GLU A 61 -8.72 -7.67 4.60
CA GLU A 61 -9.90 -6.80 4.65
C GLU A 61 -9.55 -5.36 4.23
N THR A 62 -8.46 -4.81 4.76
CA THR A 62 -7.98 -3.46 4.45
C THR A 62 -7.73 -3.29 2.96
N THR A 63 -6.95 -4.20 2.37
CA THR A 63 -6.61 -4.15 0.94
C THR A 63 -7.83 -4.35 0.04
N SER A 64 -8.76 -5.24 0.41
CA SER A 64 -10.03 -5.44 -0.30
C SER A 64 -10.88 -4.16 -0.31
N LEU A 65 -11.06 -3.52 0.85
CA LEU A 65 -11.82 -2.27 0.96
C LEU A 65 -11.17 -1.13 0.18
N MET A 66 -9.84 -1.02 0.19
CA MET A 66 -9.10 -0.03 -0.61
C MET A 66 -9.34 -0.22 -2.11
N LYS A 67 -9.21 -1.46 -2.61
CA LYS A 67 -9.43 -1.80 -4.02
C LYS A 67 -10.85 -1.52 -4.50
N ASN A 68 -11.83 -1.57 -3.61
CA ASN A 68 -13.22 -1.21 -3.92
C ASN A 68 -13.47 0.30 -3.99
N LYS A 69 -12.58 1.13 -3.42
CA LYS A 69 -12.74 2.59 -3.37
C LYS A 69 -11.83 3.35 -4.34
N MET A 70 -10.69 2.79 -4.72
CA MET A 70 -9.70 3.45 -5.58
C MET A 70 -9.01 2.48 -6.53
N THR A 71 -8.35 3.02 -7.56
CA THR A 71 -7.65 2.25 -8.60
C THR A 71 -6.12 2.33 -8.50
N LEU A 72 -5.58 3.00 -7.48
CA LEU A 72 -4.13 3.15 -7.29
C LEU A 72 -3.49 1.83 -6.84
N ASP A 73 -2.25 1.59 -7.28
CA ASP A 73 -1.49 0.46 -6.77
C ASP A 73 -1.20 0.66 -5.27
N ILE A 74 -1.43 -0.39 -4.48
CA ILE A 74 -1.04 -0.47 -3.08
C ILE A 74 0.37 -1.07 -3.02
N ILE A 75 1.23 -0.65 -2.11
CA ILE A 75 2.60 -1.17 -1.94
C ILE A 75 2.76 -1.60 -0.48
N LEU A 76 3.02 -2.89 -0.24
CA LEU A 76 3.22 -3.39 1.12
C LEU A 76 4.59 -2.95 1.64
N PHE A 77 4.57 -2.19 2.73
CA PHE A 77 5.78 -1.74 3.42
C PHE A 77 6.21 -2.82 4.43
N PRO A 78 7.50 -3.18 4.51
CA PRO A 78 7.97 -4.54 4.81
C PRO A 78 7.70 -5.07 6.22
N ARG A 79 7.20 -4.27 7.17
CA ARG A 79 6.90 -4.71 8.54
C ARG A 79 5.48 -5.25 8.74
N VAL A 80 4.61 -5.15 7.73
CA VAL A 80 3.20 -5.57 7.86
C VAL A 80 3.04 -7.09 7.97
N ILE A 81 3.95 -7.87 7.38
CA ILE A 81 3.87 -9.34 7.33
C ILE A 81 5.17 -9.92 7.87
N GLN A 82 5.34 -9.95 9.19
CA GLN A 82 6.56 -10.50 9.79
C GLN A 82 6.57 -12.04 9.83
N HIS A 83 5.44 -12.71 9.56
CA HIS A 83 5.31 -14.16 9.82
C HIS A 83 5.20 -15.10 8.60
N ASP A 84 5.27 -14.63 7.35
CA ASP A 84 5.03 -15.54 6.20
C ASP A 84 5.95 -15.40 4.98
N ILE A 85 7.06 -14.67 5.10
CA ILE A 85 8.05 -14.60 4.00
C ILE A 85 9.40 -15.09 4.49
N GLY A 86 9.61 -16.40 4.39
CA GLY A 86 10.93 -17.01 4.60
C GLY A 86 11.99 -16.30 3.75
N LYS A 87 12.92 -15.60 4.43
CA LYS A 87 14.29 -15.13 4.08
C LYS A 87 14.69 -14.76 2.63
N SER A 88 13.84 -14.83 1.61
CA SER A 88 14.27 -14.90 0.20
C SER A 88 13.70 -13.81 -0.72
N ARG A 89 12.69 -13.04 -0.32
CA ARG A 89 12.15 -11.97 -1.19
C ARG A 89 11.90 -10.66 -0.44
N ARG A 90 12.98 -9.92 -0.20
CA ARG A 90 13.02 -8.54 0.33
C ARG A 90 12.70 -7.48 -0.74
N ASN A 91 11.75 -7.75 -1.64
CA ASN A 91 11.43 -6.79 -2.69
C ASN A 91 10.23 -5.96 -2.26
N LEU A 92 10.48 -4.67 -2.02
CA LEU A 92 9.56 -3.59 -1.68
C LEU A 92 8.38 -3.41 -2.68
N PHE A 93 8.35 -4.18 -3.78
CA PHE A 93 7.48 -3.97 -4.93
C PHE A 93 6.68 -5.24 -5.24
N HIS A 94 5.92 -5.73 -4.27
CA HIS A 94 4.97 -6.81 -4.52
C HIS A 94 3.60 -6.45 -3.96
N VAL A 95 2.70 -6.01 -4.84
CA VAL A 95 1.24 -6.07 -4.68
C VAL A 95 0.58 -6.14 -6.06
N THR A 96 -0.50 -6.94 -6.14
CA THR A 96 -1.41 -7.14 -7.27
C THR A 96 -2.42 -6.02 -7.45
#